data_AF-A0A965PML0-F1
#
_entry.id   AF-A0A965PML0-F1
#
_cell.length_a   1.000
_cell.length_b   1.000
_cell.length_c   1.000
_cell.angle_alpha   90.00
_cell.angle_beta   90.00
_cell.angle_gamma   90.00
#
_symmetry.space_group_name_H-M   'P 1'
#
loop_
_entity.id
_entity.type
_entity.pdbx_description
1 polymer ?
#
loop_
_entity_poly.entity_id
_entity_poly.type
_entity_poly.pdbx_seq_one_letter_code
_entity_poly.pdbx_strand_id
1 'polypeptide(L)'
;MKGQKGTETMGHSVIIKYGTSRGAETYGYTTCSAWIDGKRLGSCSGGGYDLGGTALGEAVLKRWPKEIFALADRAASVWDKDTNRSEHRRGAQYLYGLSATIQGGKVVGVSIDGACGFDCVRTIIGEALRMELRHVDTTRSRKVYTLDPMGDA
;
A
#
# COMPACT_ATOMS: atom_id res chain seq x y z
N MET A 1 26.34 6.15 -23.69
CA MET A 1 26.29 6.00 -22.21
C MET A 1 25.21 6.93 -21.68
N LYS A 2 24.06 6.40 -21.26
CA LYS A 2 22.99 7.21 -20.64
C LYS A 2 23.09 7.01 -19.13
N GLY A 3 23.33 8.12 -18.41
CA GLY A 3 23.56 8.13 -16.97
C GLY A 3 22.36 7.58 -16.20
N GLN A 4 22.62 6.61 -15.33
CA GLN A 4 21.73 6.26 -14.24
C GLN A 4 21.66 7.46 -13.30
N LYS A 5 20.48 8.07 -13.19
CA LYS A 5 20.18 8.96 -12.07
C LYS A 5 20.04 8.08 -10.84
N GLY A 6 21.06 8.09 -9.98
CA GLY A 6 20.95 7.53 -8.64
C GLY A 6 19.77 8.19 -7.95
N THR A 7 18.80 7.39 -7.53
CA THR A 7 17.75 7.82 -6.62
C THR A 7 18.40 8.11 -5.28
N GLU A 8 18.57 9.39 -4.94
CA GLU A 8 18.91 9.79 -3.58
C GLU A 8 17.88 9.19 -2.62
N THR A 9 18.34 8.25 -1.79
CA THR A 9 17.56 7.57 -0.76
C THR A 9 17.36 8.52 0.42
N MET A 10 16.62 9.60 0.21
CA MET A 10 16.13 10.44 1.30
C MET A 10 14.85 9.83 1.87
N GLY A 11 14.72 9.82 3.20
CA GLY A 11 13.53 9.30 3.87
C GLY A 11 12.26 10.06 3.45
N HIS A 12 11.15 9.33 3.25
CA HIS A 12 9.86 9.93 2.89
C HIS A 12 8.99 10.14 4.12
N SER A 13 8.27 11.26 4.15
CA SER A 13 7.29 11.49 5.22
C SER A 13 5.98 10.81 4.87
N VAL A 14 5.39 10.09 5.83
CA VAL A 14 4.09 9.43 5.66
C VAL A 14 3.15 9.88 6.77
N ILE A 15 1.97 10.35 6.38
CA ILE A 15 0.94 10.77 7.33
C ILE A 15 -0.35 10.04 7.01
N ILE A 16 -0.96 9.43 8.02
CA ILE A 16 -2.30 8.86 7.96
C ILE A 16 -3.20 9.75 8.79
N LYS A 17 -4.26 10.32 8.20
CA LYS A 17 -5.26 11.12 8.94
C LYS A 17 -6.61 10.45 8.92
N TYR A 18 -7.28 10.49 10.06
CA TYR A 18 -8.63 10.01 10.27
C TYR A 18 -9.58 11.19 10.43
N GLY A 19 -10.77 11.05 9.87
CA GLY A 19 -11.84 12.02 9.98
C GLY A 19 -13.20 11.34 9.99
N THR A 20 -14.25 12.15 9.89
CA THR A 20 -15.63 11.68 9.78
C THR A 20 -16.28 12.40 8.61
N SER A 21 -16.89 11.65 7.69
CA SER A 21 -17.68 12.21 6.60
C SER A 21 -18.88 12.95 7.17
N ARG A 22 -19.16 14.16 6.67
CA ARG A 22 -20.30 15.00 7.08
C ARG A 22 -21.35 15.09 5.97
N GLY A 23 -21.80 13.94 5.46
CA GLY A 23 -22.95 13.90 4.56
C GLY A 23 -24.21 14.29 5.33
N ALA A 24 -24.99 15.24 4.79
CA ALA A 24 -26.08 15.93 5.47
C ALA A 24 -27.17 15.01 6.07
N GLU A 25 -27.25 13.74 5.65
CA GLU A 25 -28.25 12.77 6.11
C GLU A 25 -27.65 11.40 6.46
N THR A 26 -26.41 11.36 6.96
CA THR A 26 -25.74 10.10 7.33
C THR A 26 -25.19 10.16 8.75
N TYR A 27 -25.11 9.01 9.43
CA TYR A 27 -24.40 8.86 10.72
C TYR A 27 -22.88 9.16 10.64
N GLY A 28 -22.37 9.47 9.44
CA GLY A 28 -20.97 9.79 9.18
C GLY A 28 -20.09 8.54 9.18
N TYR A 29 -19.47 8.22 8.04
CA TYR A 29 -18.44 7.18 8.00
C TYR A 29 -17.11 7.72 8.51
N THR A 30 -16.35 6.89 9.23
CA THR A 30 -14.93 7.19 9.46
C THR A 30 -14.25 7.26 8.10
N THR A 31 -13.52 8.34 7.85
CA THR A 31 -12.69 8.51 6.66
C THR A 31 -11.23 8.37 7.05
N CYS A 32 -10.43 7.82 6.16
CA CYS A 32 -9.00 7.74 6.32
C CYS A 32 -8.32 8.19 5.04
N SER A 33 -7.16 8.81 5.16
CA SER A 33 -6.36 9.25 4.02
C SER A 33 -4.89 9.13 4.34
N ALA A 34 -4.11 8.86 3.31
CA ALA A 34 -2.66 8.70 3.39
C ALA A 34 -1.98 9.75 2.51
N TRP A 35 -0.98 10.40 3.08
CA TRP A 35 -0.12 11.36 2.44
C TRP A 35 1.31 10.82 2.43
N ILE A 36 1.99 10.98 1.30
CA ILE A 36 3.43 10.72 1.16
C ILE A 36 4.06 12.01 0.64
N ASP A 37 5.08 12.51 1.33
CA ASP A 37 5.77 13.78 1.00
C ASP A 37 4.78 14.95 0.81
N GLY A 38 3.80 15.06 1.72
CA GLY A 38 2.77 16.10 1.68
C GLY A 38 1.69 15.92 0.61
N LYS A 39 1.81 14.95 -0.31
CA LYS A 39 0.80 14.68 -1.34
C LYS A 39 -0.16 13.60 -0.87
N ARG A 40 -1.47 13.89 -0.90
CA ARG A 40 -2.52 12.89 -0.64
C ARG A 40 -2.55 11.90 -1.80
N LEU A 41 -2.35 10.62 -1.51
CA LEU A 41 -2.30 9.57 -2.54
C LEU A 41 -3.30 8.46 -2.29
N GLY A 42 -3.66 8.17 -1.04
CA GLY A 42 -4.64 7.12 -0.72
C GLY A 42 -5.76 7.62 0.17
N SER A 43 -6.93 6.99 0.07
CA SER A 43 -8.06 7.26 0.93
C SER A 43 -9.09 6.14 0.93
N CYS A 44 -9.72 5.92 2.07
CA CYS A 44 -10.83 4.99 2.22
C CYS A 44 -11.84 5.52 3.25
N SER A 45 -12.98 4.85 3.35
CA SER A 45 -14.01 5.17 4.33
C SER A 45 -14.75 3.90 4.79
N GLY A 46 -15.39 3.97 5.96
CA GLY A 46 -16.17 2.88 6.53
C GLY A 46 -15.67 2.48 7.91
N GLY A 47 -15.69 1.17 8.20
CA GLY A 47 -15.24 0.59 9.46
C GLY A 47 -15.22 -0.94 9.38
N GLY A 48 -14.63 -1.59 10.40
CA GLY A 48 -14.50 -3.06 10.47
C GLY A 48 -13.24 -3.64 9.81
N TYR A 49 -12.32 -2.79 9.38
CA TYR A 49 -11.04 -3.16 8.77
C TYR A 49 -9.96 -2.10 9.06
N ASP A 50 -8.70 -2.38 8.73
CA ASP A 50 -7.61 -1.41 8.90
C ASP A 50 -7.64 -0.33 7.83
N LEU A 51 -8.41 0.72 8.10
CA LEU A 51 -8.51 1.93 7.26
C LEU A 51 -7.13 2.56 6.97
N GLY A 52 -6.22 2.54 7.94
CA GLY A 52 -4.88 3.10 7.77
C GLY A 52 -4.06 2.27 6.79
N GLY A 53 -4.13 0.95 6.92
CA GLY A 53 -3.50 0.00 6.01
C GLY A 53 -4.03 0.16 4.59
N THR A 54 -5.36 0.19 4.40
CA THR A 54 -5.98 0.37 3.09
C THR A 54 -5.56 1.69 2.42
N ALA A 55 -5.65 2.82 3.16
CA ALA A 55 -5.24 4.11 2.61
C ALA A 55 -3.74 4.13 2.28
N LEU A 56 -2.90 3.53 3.11
CA LEU A 56 -1.46 3.43 2.85
C LEU A 56 -1.17 2.56 1.62
N GLY A 57 -1.81 1.39 1.49
CA GLY A 57 -1.62 0.50 0.35
C GLY A 57 -1.93 1.17 -0.98
N GLU A 58 -3.04 1.93 -1.04
CA GLU A 58 -3.37 2.75 -2.21
C GLU A 58 -2.31 3.84 -2.47
N ALA A 59 -1.86 4.52 -1.42
CA ALA A 59 -0.85 5.58 -1.54
C ALA A 59 0.49 5.06 -2.07
N VAL A 60 0.95 3.92 -1.56
CA VAL A 60 2.19 3.24 -1.97
C VAL A 60 2.11 2.82 -3.44
N LEU A 61 1.01 2.16 -3.84
CA LEU A 61 0.81 1.74 -5.22
C LEU A 61 0.82 2.92 -6.20
N LYS A 62 0.21 4.06 -5.83
CA LYS A 62 0.22 5.26 -6.69
C LYS A 62 1.59 5.94 -6.74
N ARG A 63 2.38 5.87 -5.67
CA ARG A 63 3.70 6.51 -5.60
C ARG A 63 4.77 5.71 -6.33
N TRP A 64 4.76 4.38 -6.17
CA TRP A 64 5.77 3.45 -6.71
C TRP A 64 5.13 2.30 -7.52
N PRO A 65 4.37 2.60 -8.58
CA PRO A 65 3.63 1.58 -9.30
C PRO A 65 4.53 0.52 -9.96
N LYS A 66 5.74 0.91 -10.40
CA LYS A 66 6.65 -0.01 -11.12
C LYS A 66 7.29 -1.02 -10.19
N GLU A 67 7.70 -0.55 -9.02
CA GLU A 67 8.34 -1.33 -7.97
C GLU A 67 7.36 -2.35 -7.39
N ILE A 68 6.10 -1.94 -7.17
CA ILE A 68 5.04 -2.85 -6.73
C ILE A 68 4.67 -3.86 -7.83
N PHE A 69 4.57 -3.41 -9.09
CA PHE A 69 4.27 -4.31 -10.21
C PHE A 69 5.36 -5.37 -10.42
N ALA A 70 6.62 -5.06 -10.11
CA ALA A 70 7.72 -6.01 -10.17
C ALA A 70 7.58 -7.19 -9.19
N LEU A 71 6.71 -7.07 -8.17
CA LEU A 71 6.40 -8.14 -7.21
C LEU A 71 5.15 -8.97 -7.58
N ALA A 72 4.57 -8.75 -8.76
CA ALA A 72 3.28 -9.37 -9.10
C ALA A 72 3.29 -10.91 -9.06
N ASP A 73 4.43 -11.54 -9.35
CA ASP A 73 4.62 -13.00 -9.27
C ASP A 73 4.53 -13.52 -7.83
N ARG A 74 4.88 -12.68 -6.85
CA ARG A 74 4.78 -12.93 -5.41
C ARG A 74 3.41 -12.57 -4.83
N ALA A 75 2.42 -12.18 -5.63
CA ALA A 75 1.09 -11.89 -5.10
C ALA A 75 0.44 -13.13 -4.45
N ALA A 76 -0.10 -12.97 -3.24
CA ALA A 76 -0.82 -14.03 -2.52
C ALA A 76 -2.24 -14.24 -3.04
N SER A 77 -2.78 -13.29 -3.80
CA SER A 77 -4.08 -13.41 -4.47
C SER A 77 -3.92 -13.12 -5.96
N VAL A 78 -4.47 -13.97 -6.82
CA VAL A 78 -4.44 -13.77 -8.26
C VAL A 78 -5.86 -13.84 -8.81
N TRP A 79 -6.29 -12.76 -9.45
CA TRP A 79 -7.56 -12.68 -10.16
C TRP A 79 -7.33 -12.89 -11.65
N ASP A 80 -7.95 -13.92 -12.22
CA ASP A 80 -7.94 -14.17 -13.66
C ASP A 80 -9.21 -13.63 -14.31
N LYS A 81 -9.03 -12.62 -15.18
CA LYS A 81 -10.14 -12.00 -15.92
C LYS A 81 -10.74 -12.91 -16.97
N ASP A 82 -9.96 -13.83 -17.55
CA ASP A 82 -10.44 -14.69 -18.63
C ASP A 82 -11.36 -15.78 -18.08
N THR A 83 -11.04 -16.30 -16.89
CA THR A 83 -11.82 -17.36 -16.24
C THR A 83 -12.76 -16.85 -15.15
N ASN A 84 -12.67 -15.57 -14.77
CA ASN A 84 -13.42 -14.94 -13.69
C ASN A 84 -13.26 -15.71 -12.36
N ARG A 85 -12.01 -16.09 -12.03
CA ARG A 85 -11.66 -16.86 -10.84
C ARG A 85 -10.53 -16.22 -10.04
N SER A 86 -10.62 -16.37 -8.73
CA SER A 86 -9.55 -16.01 -7.79
C SER A 86 -8.79 -17.26 -7.35
N GLU A 87 -7.47 -17.17 -7.35
CA GLU A 87 -6.57 -18.13 -6.73
C GLU A 87 -5.94 -17.48 -5.48
N HIS A 88 -5.94 -18.20 -4.36
CA HIS A 88 -5.23 -17.78 -3.15
C HIS A 88 -4.00 -18.67 -2.93
N ARG A 89 -2.83 -18.06 -3.02
CA ARG A 89 -1.54 -18.72 -2.86
C ARG A 89 -1.09 -18.62 -1.41
N ARG A 90 -0.46 -19.68 -0.92
CA ARG A 90 0.05 -19.77 0.46
C ARG A 90 1.51 -20.19 0.44
N GLY A 91 2.28 -19.70 1.41
CA GLY A 91 3.72 -19.95 1.52
C GLY A 91 4.48 -18.66 1.76
N ALA A 92 5.68 -18.79 2.35
CA ALA A 92 6.51 -17.64 2.74
C ALA A 92 6.99 -16.79 1.55
N GLN A 93 6.99 -17.35 0.34
CA GLN A 93 7.37 -16.65 -0.89
C GLN A 93 6.32 -15.62 -1.35
N TYR A 94 5.06 -15.80 -0.95
CA TYR A 94 3.95 -14.95 -1.37
C TYR A 94 3.67 -13.84 -0.36
N LEU A 95 3.39 -12.64 -0.86
CA LEU A 95 3.15 -11.45 -0.09
C LEU A 95 1.67 -11.30 0.19
N TYR A 96 1.29 -11.59 1.44
CA TYR A 96 -0.05 -11.31 1.92
C TYR A 96 -0.39 -9.83 1.75
N GLY A 97 -1.63 -9.53 1.37
CA GLY A 97 -2.07 -8.18 1.00
C GLY A 97 -1.72 -7.75 -0.42
N LEU A 98 -0.82 -8.45 -1.14
CA LEU A 98 -0.57 -8.16 -2.57
C LEU A 98 -1.46 -9.03 -3.46
N SER A 99 -2.18 -8.40 -4.37
CA SER A 99 -2.98 -9.08 -5.40
C SER A 99 -2.48 -8.74 -6.79
N ALA A 100 -2.50 -9.72 -7.69
CA ALA A 100 -2.25 -9.54 -9.11
C ALA A 100 -3.53 -9.82 -9.90
N THR A 101 -3.72 -9.08 -10.99
CA THR A 101 -4.76 -9.37 -11.98
C THR A 101 -4.10 -9.83 -13.26
N ILE A 102 -4.55 -10.96 -13.80
CA ILE A 102 -4.06 -11.53 -15.04
C ILE A 102 -5.13 -11.52 -16.12
N GLN A 103 -4.69 -11.39 -17.37
CA GLN A 103 -5.49 -11.50 -18.59
C GLN A 103 -4.59 -11.99 -19.72
N GLY A 104 -5.04 -12.99 -20.49
CA GLY A 104 -4.26 -13.66 -21.52
C GLY A 104 -2.97 -14.30 -20.98
N GLY A 105 -2.98 -14.78 -19.74
CA GLY A 105 -1.81 -15.34 -19.06
C GLY A 105 -0.74 -14.31 -18.65
N LYS A 106 -1.02 -13.01 -18.76
CA LYS A 106 -0.09 -11.93 -18.39
C LYS A 106 -0.66 -11.10 -17.25
N VAL A 107 0.22 -10.61 -16.38
CA VAL A 107 -0.17 -9.63 -15.36
C VAL A 107 -0.54 -8.32 -16.05
N VAL A 108 -1.74 -7.81 -15.76
CA VAL A 108 -2.28 -6.53 -16.27
C VAL A 108 -2.54 -5.51 -15.17
N GLY A 109 -2.44 -5.92 -13.90
CA GLY A 109 -2.61 -5.02 -12.77
C GLY A 109 -2.16 -5.63 -11.46
N VAL A 110 -1.91 -4.78 -10.48
CA VAL A 110 -1.63 -5.16 -9.09
C VAL A 110 -2.41 -4.25 -8.14
N SER A 111 -2.76 -4.77 -6.97
CA SER A 111 -3.36 -3.99 -5.88
C SER A 111 -2.79 -4.40 -4.54
N ILE A 112 -2.81 -3.47 -3.58
CA ILE A 112 -2.43 -3.72 -2.19
C ILE A 112 -3.70 -3.63 -1.34
N ASP A 113 -4.11 -4.76 -0.78
CA ASP A 113 -5.18 -4.85 0.21
C ASP A 113 -4.60 -4.71 1.62
N GLY A 114 -4.61 -3.48 2.13
CA GLY A 114 -4.25 -3.19 3.50
C GLY A 114 -5.39 -3.36 4.52
N ALA A 115 -6.59 -3.80 4.10
CA ALA A 115 -7.75 -3.93 5.00
C ALA A 115 -7.53 -4.99 6.09
N CYS A 116 -6.72 -6.00 5.76
CA CYS A 116 -6.32 -7.07 6.66
C CYS A 116 -5.21 -6.71 7.64
N GLY A 117 -4.59 -5.52 7.53
CA GLY A 117 -3.67 -4.99 8.52
C GLY A 117 -2.54 -4.15 7.95
N PHE A 118 -2.10 -3.16 8.72
CA PHE A 118 -0.99 -2.27 8.39
C PHE A 118 0.33 -3.00 8.09
N ASP A 119 0.57 -4.14 8.75
CA ASP A 119 1.83 -4.87 8.63
C ASP A 119 2.03 -5.55 7.27
N CYS A 120 0.96 -5.98 6.60
CA CYS A 120 1.09 -6.54 5.25
C CYS A 120 1.63 -5.48 4.27
N VAL A 121 1.18 -4.23 4.43
CA VAL A 121 1.65 -3.10 3.65
C VAL A 121 3.11 -2.78 3.98
N ARG A 122 3.51 -2.85 5.26
CA ARG A 122 4.93 -2.68 5.67
C ARG A 122 5.84 -3.71 5.01
N THR A 123 5.43 -4.98 5.00
CA THR A 123 6.20 -6.04 4.34
C THR A 123 6.34 -5.78 2.84
N ILE A 124 5.26 -5.41 2.16
CA ILE A 124 5.29 -5.08 0.73
C ILE A 124 6.22 -3.90 0.45
N ILE A 125 6.20 -2.85 1.29
CA ILE A 125 7.11 -1.70 1.17
C ILE A 125 8.57 -2.15 1.33
N GLY A 126 8.89 -2.96 2.34
CA GLY A 126 10.24 -3.48 2.55
C GLY A 126 10.74 -4.29 1.35
N GLU A 127 9.90 -5.15 0.80
CA GLU A 127 10.24 -6.00 -0.33
C GLU A 127 10.40 -5.23 -1.65
N ALA A 128 9.50 -4.28 -1.91
CA ALA A 128 9.48 -3.52 -3.17
C ALA A 128 10.50 -2.39 -3.20
N LEU A 129 10.64 -1.68 -2.08
CA LEU A 129 11.36 -0.39 -2.02
C LEU A 129 12.65 -0.49 -1.22
N ARG A 130 12.88 -1.59 -0.48
CA ARG A 130 13.99 -1.71 0.49
C ARG A 130 13.96 -0.56 1.50
N MET A 131 12.75 -0.20 1.93
CA MET A 131 12.50 0.85 2.90
C MET A 131 11.74 0.30 4.10
N GLU A 132 12.09 0.80 5.28
CA GLU A 132 11.39 0.52 6.52
C GLU A 132 10.45 1.68 6.85
N LEU A 133 9.16 1.37 7.04
CA LEU A 133 8.22 2.32 7.60
C LEU A 133 8.40 2.37 9.11
N ARG A 134 8.89 3.49 9.66
CA ARG A 134 9.08 3.70 11.10
C ARG A 134 7.98 4.60 11.66
N HIS A 135 7.46 4.26 12.83
CA HIS A 135 6.49 5.10 13.52
C HIS A 135 7.19 6.28 14.20
N VAL A 136 6.58 7.47 14.11
CA VAL A 136 7.10 8.71 14.71
C VAL A 136 6.16 9.23 15.80
N ASP A 137 4.88 9.39 15.48
CA ASP A 137 3.91 10.02 16.37
C ASP A 137 2.49 9.51 16.09
N THR A 138 1.64 9.51 17.11
CA THR A 138 0.22 9.18 17.00
C THR A 138 -0.61 10.12 17.87
N THR A 139 -1.64 10.68 17.25
CA THR A 139 -2.75 11.36 17.92
C THR A 139 -4.06 10.63 17.59
N ARG A 140 -5.16 11.06 18.21
CA ARG A 140 -6.50 10.49 17.94
C ARG A 140 -6.90 10.57 16.46
N SER A 141 -6.45 11.59 15.73
CA SER A 141 -6.86 11.85 14.34
C SER A 141 -5.73 11.69 13.33
N ARG A 142 -4.51 11.33 13.77
CA ARG A 142 -3.34 11.27 12.89
C ARG A 142 -2.32 10.25 13.37
N LYS A 143 -1.73 9.51 12.45
CA LYS A 143 -0.47 8.78 12.67
C LYS A 143 0.60 9.32 11.72
N VAL A 144 1.82 9.44 12.20
CA VAL A 144 2.98 9.93 11.44
C VAL A 144 4.04 8.86 11.42
N TYR A 145 4.61 8.66 10.26
CA TYR A 145 5.66 7.70 9.98
C TYR A 145 6.73 8.32 9.08
N THR A 146 7.92 7.72 9.10
CA THR A 146 8.95 7.91 8.07
C THR A 146 9.11 6.61 7.28
N LEU A 147 9.44 6.73 6.00
CA LEU A 147 9.92 5.64 5.16
C LEU A 147 11.39 5.85 4.94
N ASP A 148 12.21 5.10 5.66
CA ASP A 148 13.66 5.25 5.62
C ASP A 148 14.28 4.08 4.86
N PRO A 149 15.37 4.30 4.12
CA PRO A 149 16.11 3.19 3.51
C PRO A 149 16.48 2.16 4.58
N MET A 150 16.27 0.88 4.27
CA MET A 150 16.86 -0.19 5.08
C MET A 150 18.37 -0.10 4.89
N GLY A 151 19.13 -0.03 5.98
CA GLY A 151 20.59 -0.08 5.90
C GLY A 151 21.05 -1.37 5.23
N ASP A 152 22.09 -1.31 4.41
CA ASP A 152 22.71 -2.50 3.83
C ASP A 152 23.26 -3.36 4.99
N ALA A 153 22.71 -4.56 5.15
CA ALA A 153 23.19 -5.58 6.09
C ALA A 153 24.30 -6.43 5.46
#